data_AF-A0A7C5AW21-F1
#
_entry.id   AF-A0A7C5AW21-F1
#
_cell.length_a   1.000
_cell.length_b   1.000
_cell.length_c   1.000
_cell.angle_alpha   90.00
_cell.angle_beta   90.00
_cell.angle_gamma   90.00
#
_symmetry.space_group_name_H-M   'P 1'
#
loop_
_entity.id
_entity.type
_entity.pdbx_description
1 polymer ?
#
loop_
_entity_poly.entity_id
_entity_poly.type
_entity_poly.pdbx_seq_one_letter_code
_entity_poly.pdbx_strand_id
1 'polypeptide(L)'
;MKPPTGLSAIVFFAWLSVGLVWSQAPGGNAARGAQLFKELRCSACHSVRGQGGSSAPELGARPGQPYTPAMLAGAIWSHVTKMWEAMERAGIARPQLSEQQVADIFAYLGGSSSGADKPGDATRGREIFEAKLCASCHDDPYQAPALHSKTGRTGAFSLISGLWNHGGGMLSRMVSRNLAWQTLSPEEVNNILAYLNAGK
;
A
#
# COMPACT_ATOMS: atom_id res chain seq x y z
N MET A 1 -38.49 54.81 -38.72
CA MET A 1 -37.02 54.64 -38.75
C MET A 1 -36.65 53.64 -37.66
N LYS A 2 -35.93 52.57 -38.00
CA LYS A 2 -35.47 51.49 -37.09
C LYS A 2 -33.95 51.41 -37.19
N PRO A 3 -33.23 51.30 -36.07
CA PRO A 3 -32.17 50.30 -35.95
C PRO A 3 -32.24 49.61 -34.56
N PRO A 4 -31.37 48.64 -34.22
CA PRO A 4 -31.69 47.24 -34.43
C PRO A 4 -31.91 46.44 -33.15
N THR A 5 -32.60 45.33 -33.40
CA THR A 5 -32.67 44.07 -32.68
C THR A 5 -31.47 43.72 -31.81
N GLY A 6 -31.75 43.38 -30.54
CA GLY A 6 -30.80 42.76 -29.65
C GLY A 6 -30.47 41.31 -30.01
N LEU A 7 -29.37 40.85 -29.43
CA LEU A 7 -29.00 39.45 -29.22
C LEU A 7 -27.85 39.47 -28.20
N SER A 8 -28.18 39.47 -26.91
CA SER A 8 -27.22 39.11 -25.88
C SER A 8 -26.98 37.61 -25.99
N ALA A 9 -25.82 37.24 -26.55
CA ALA A 9 -25.33 35.87 -26.51
C ALA A 9 -25.04 35.50 -25.05
N ILE A 10 -25.91 34.71 -24.43
CA ILE A 10 -25.62 34.02 -23.18
C ILE A 10 -24.64 32.90 -23.53
N VAL A 11 -23.35 33.15 -23.31
CA VAL A 11 -22.32 32.12 -23.34
C VAL A 11 -22.52 31.25 -22.10
N PHE A 12 -23.17 30.11 -22.26
CA PHE A 12 -23.13 29.05 -21.25
C PHE A 12 -21.71 28.50 -21.20
N PHE A 13 -20.90 29.02 -20.26
CA PHE A 13 -19.70 28.32 -19.83
C PHE A 13 -20.14 27.02 -19.16
N ALA A 14 -20.22 25.95 -19.94
CA ALA A 14 -20.27 24.59 -19.42
C ALA A 14 -18.95 24.34 -18.71
N TRP A 15 -18.94 24.53 -17.39
CA TRP A 15 -17.87 24.05 -16.54
C TRP A 15 -17.89 22.53 -16.61
N LEU A 16 -17.09 21.98 -17.51
CA LEU A 16 -16.62 20.60 -17.41
C LEU A 16 -15.79 20.53 -16.14
N SER A 17 -16.46 20.29 -15.01
CA SER A 17 -15.81 19.82 -13.80
C SER A 17 -15.21 18.48 -14.16
N VAL A 18 -13.93 18.47 -14.57
CA VAL A 18 -13.11 17.28 -14.53
C VAL A 18 -13.04 16.93 -13.05
N GLY A 19 -13.99 16.11 -12.60
CA GLY A 19 -13.94 15.52 -11.28
C GLY A 19 -12.62 14.78 -11.21
N LEU A 20 -11.72 15.23 -10.33
CA LEU A 20 -10.59 14.40 -9.95
C LEU A 20 -11.18 13.07 -9.51
N VAL A 21 -11.00 12.03 -10.32
CA VAL A 21 -11.32 10.67 -9.92
C VAL A 21 -10.22 10.27 -8.95
N TRP A 22 -10.43 10.61 -7.68
CA TRP A 22 -9.63 10.05 -6.59
C TRP A 22 -9.92 8.56 -6.60
N SER A 23 -8.95 7.75 -7.06
CA SER A 23 -9.05 6.30 -6.92
C SER A 23 -9.01 6.00 -5.43
N GLN A 24 -10.19 5.78 -4.86
CA GLN A 24 -10.36 5.44 -3.46
C GLN A 24 -9.77 4.04 -3.28
N ALA A 25 -8.95 3.86 -2.24
CA ALA A 25 -8.55 2.52 -1.84
C ALA A 25 -9.82 1.67 -1.64
N PRO A 26 -9.80 0.37 -1.99
CA PRO A 26 -10.96 -0.49 -1.77
C PRO A 26 -11.43 -0.37 -0.32
N GLY A 27 -12.73 -0.14 -0.13
CA GLY A 27 -13.31 -0.11 1.20
C GLY A 27 -13.12 -1.46 1.88
N GLY A 28 -12.67 -1.46 3.13
CA GLY A 28 -12.48 -2.67 3.92
C GLY A 28 -13.71 -3.05 4.73
N ASN A 29 -13.98 -4.35 4.85
CA ASN A 29 -14.97 -4.92 5.76
C ASN A 29 -14.28 -5.48 7.00
N ALA A 30 -14.43 -4.81 8.14
CA ALA A 30 -13.79 -5.19 9.40
C ALA A 30 -14.21 -6.58 9.93
N ALA A 31 -15.46 -7.00 9.69
CA ALA A 31 -15.93 -8.33 10.11
C ALA A 31 -15.23 -9.43 9.28
N ARG A 32 -15.16 -9.24 7.96
CA ARG A 32 -14.38 -10.12 7.08
C ARG A 32 -12.89 -10.09 7.44
N GLY A 33 -12.35 -8.92 7.76
CA GLY A 33 -10.96 -8.77 8.21
C GLY A 33 -10.65 -9.57 9.47
N ALA A 34 -11.58 -9.58 10.45
CA ALA A 34 -11.44 -10.37 11.68
C ALA A 34 -11.41 -11.88 11.39
N GLN A 35 -12.23 -12.34 10.45
CA GLN A 35 -12.25 -13.73 10.00
C GLN A 35 -10.94 -14.10 9.31
N LEU A 36 -10.52 -13.30 8.32
CA LEU A 36 -9.27 -13.49 7.59
C LEU A 36 -8.05 -13.50 8.53
N PHE A 37 -8.02 -12.62 9.54
CA PHE A 37 -6.91 -12.56 10.50
C PHE A 37 -6.72 -13.88 11.27
N LYS A 38 -7.82 -14.62 11.51
CA LYS A 38 -7.78 -15.95 12.13
C LYS A 38 -7.46 -17.05 11.13
N GLU A 39 -8.16 -17.07 9.99
CA GLU A 39 -8.02 -18.10 8.95
C GLU A 39 -6.62 -18.12 8.34
N LEU A 40 -6.03 -16.95 8.13
CA LEU A 40 -4.66 -16.79 7.64
C LEU A 40 -3.61 -16.91 8.76
N ARG A 41 -4.04 -17.32 9.96
CA ARG A 41 -3.22 -17.59 11.14
C ARG A 41 -2.40 -16.40 11.66
N CYS A 42 -2.75 -15.17 11.29
CA CYS A 42 -2.10 -13.96 11.82
C CYS A 42 -2.23 -13.89 13.36
N SER A 43 -3.40 -14.28 13.88
CA SER A 43 -3.68 -14.31 15.33
C SER A 43 -2.90 -15.38 16.10
N ALA A 44 -2.17 -16.28 15.42
CA ALA A 44 -1.34 -17.26 16.11
C ALA A 44 -0.16 -16.62 16.85
N CYS A 45 0.31 -15.46 16.37
CA CYS A 45 1.43 -14.73 16.97
C CYS A 45 1.06 -13.32 17.39
N HIS A 46 0.22 -12.63 16.62
CA HIS A 46 -0.18 -11.26 16.90
C HIS A 46 -1.47 -11.19 17.70
N SER A 47 -1.53 -10.24 18.63
CA SER A 47 -2.77 -9.83 19.29
C SER A 47 -3.39 -8.62 18.60
N VAL A 48 -4.70 -8.44 18.79
CA VAL A 48 -5.46 -7.24 18.43
C VAL A 48 -6.43 -6.95 19.57
N ARG A 49 -6.33 -5.76 20.19
CA ARG A 49 -7.13 -5.37 21.37
C ARG A 49 -6.99 -6.41 22.50
N GLY A 50 -5.75 -6.84 22.75
CA GLY A 50 -5.41 -7.86 23.75
C GLY A 50 -5.82 -9.31 23.43
N GLN A 51 -6.39 -9.59 22.26
CA GLN A 51 -6.82 -10.95 21.87
C GLN A 51 -5.93 -11.53 20.78
N GLY A 52 -5.43 -12.76 20.98
CA GLY A 52 -4.57 -13.47 20.02
C GLY A 52 -3.28 -13.97 20.67
N GLY A 53 -2.25 -14.20 19.86
CA GLY A 53 -0.92 -14.57 20.33
C GLY A 53 -0.17 -13.40 20.97
N SER A 54 0.88 -13.71 21.72
CA SER A 54 1.75 -12.72 22.39
C SER A 54 3.21 -12.79 21.96
N SER A 55 3.53 -13.65 20.98
CA SER A 55 4.90 -13.83 20.49
C SER A 55 5.31 -12.80 19.43
N ALA A 56 4.40 -11.93 19.01
CA ALA A 56 4.64 -10.81 18.10
C ALA A 56 3.92 -9.54 18.58
N PRO A 57 4.30 -8.33 18.10
CA PRO A 57 3.70 -7.09 18.55
C PRO A 57 2.18 -7.04 18.36
N GLU A 58 1.47 -6.41 19.30
CA GLU A 58 0.05 -6.12 19.14
C GLU A 58 -0.18 -5.21 17.94
N LEU A 59 -1.15 -5.59 17.11
CA LEU A 59 -1.53 -4.87 15.90
C LEU A 59 -2.82 -4.08 16.11
N GLY A 60 -2.89 -2.96 15.41
CA GLY A 60 -4.09 -2.13 15.35
C GLY A 60 -3.83 -0.66 15.65
N ALA A 61 -4.84 0.15 15.37
CA ALA A 61 -4.84 1.57 15.67
C ALA A 61 -4.71 1.78 17.18
N ARG A 62 -3.86 2.73 17.56
CA ARG A 62 -3.68 3.15 18.95
C ARG A 62 -4.41 4.47 19.18
N PRO A 63 -5.02 4.68 20.37
CA PRO A 63 -5.63 5.96 20.70
C PRO A 63 -4.66 7.13 20.49
N GLY A 64 -5.12 8.18 19.80
CA GLY A 64 -4.32 9.38 19.55
C GLY A 64 -3.24 9.27 18.47
N GLN A 65 -3.13 8.13 17.78
CA GLN A 65 -2.18 7.95 16.68
C GLN A 65 -2.92 7.70 15.37
N PRO A 66 -2.57 8.41 14.26
CA PRO A 66 -3.04 8.05 12.94
C PRO A 66 -2.67 6.59 12.63
N TYR A 67 -3.55 5.88 11.95
CA TYR A 67 -3.26 4.54 11.44
C TYR A 67 -3.67 4.50 9.97
N THR A 68 -2.68 4.69 9.10
CA THR A 68 -2.87 4.85 7.66
C THR A 68 -2.41 3.61 6.88
N PRO A 69 -2.86 3.42 5.63
CA PRO A 69 -2.42 2.31 4.80
C PRO A 69 -0.90 2.27 4.61
N ALA A 70 -0.22 3.41 4.41
CA ALA A 70 1.23 3.46 4.31
C ALA A 70 1.95 3.08 5.59
N MET A 71 1.35 3.32 6.77
CA MET A 71 1.90 2.83 8.02
C MET A 71 1.89 1.31 8.09
N LEU A 72 0.78 0.69 7.70
CA LEU A 72 0.70 -0.77 7.61
C LEU A 72 1.70 -1.31 6.58
N ALA A 73 1.80 -0.66 5.41
CA ALA A 73 2.70 -1.10 4.35
C ALA A 73 4.18 -1.02 4.76
N GLY A 74 4.61 0.10 5.35
CA GLY A 74 5.98 0.25 5.84
C GLY A 74 6.31 -0.70 6.98
N ALA A 75 5.35 -0.92 7.90
CA ALA A 75 5.51 -1.86 9.00
C ALA A 75 5.66 -3.30 8.50
N ILE A 76 4.75 -3.77 7.64
CA ILE A 76 4.84 -5.11 7.04
C ILE A 76 6.15 -5.22 6.27
N TRP A 77 6.45 -4.32 5.33
CA TRP A 77 7.69 -4.35 4.55
C TRP A 77 8.93 -4.51 5.42
N SER A 78 9.03 -3.73 6.49
CA SER A 78 10.21 -3.69 7.35
C SER A 78 10.31 -4.89 8.30
N HIS A 79 9.21 -5.64 8.51
CA HIS A 79 9.16 -6.78 9.44
C HIS A 79 8.94 -8.14 8.77
N VAL A 80 8.60 -8.16 7.47
CA VAL A 80 8.09 -9.34 6.80
C VAL A 80 9.08 -10.51 6.79
N THR A 81 10.39 -10.24 6.69
CA THR A 81 11.40 -11.30 6.68
C THR A 81 11.44 -12.07 8.01
N LYS A 82 11.26 -11.36 9.14
CA LYS A 82 11.13 -11.97 10.48
C LYS A 82 9.83 -12.74 10.61
N MET A 83 8.73 -12.23 10.04
CA MET A 83 7.44 -12.93 10.02
C MET A 83 7.54 -14.24 9.24
N TRP A 84 8.15 -14.21 8.06
CA TRP A 84 8.37 -15.39 7.22
C TRP A 84 9.23 -16.46 7.89
N GLU A 85 10.31 -16.06 8.55
CA GLU A 85 11.17 -16.97 9.31
C GLU A 85 10.41 -17.59 10.49
N ALA A 86 9.64 -16.77 11.23
CA ALA A 86 8.80 -17.27 12.33
C ALA A 86 7.70 -18.22 11.85
N MET A 87 7.07 -17.93 10.70
CA MET A 87 6.08 -18.81 10.07
C MET A 87 6.70 -20.15 9.69
N GLU A 88 7.88 -20.14 9.08
CA GLU A 88 8.62 -21.35 8.71
C GLU A 88 8.96 -22.20 9.95
N ARG A 89 9.51 -21.58 11.00
CA ARG A 89 9.78 -22.26 12.28
C ARG A 89 8.52 -22.83 12.94
N ALA A 90 7.37 -22.20 12.75
CA ALA A 90 6.08 -22.64 13.28
C ALA A 90 5.33 -23.63 12.37
N GLY A 91 5.88 -24.01 11.21
CA GLY A 91 5.20 -24.86 10.23
C GLY A 91 3.94 -24.22 9.63
N ILE A 92 3.89 -22.88 9.59
CA ILE A 92 2.78 -22.11 9.02
C ILE A 92 3.12 -21.79 7.57
N ALA A 93 2.33 -22.32 6.63
CA ALA A 93 2.44 -21.92 5.23
C ALA A 93 2.13 -20.43 5.07
N ARG A 94 2.95 -19.73 4.29
CA ARG A 94 2.73 -18.30 3.98
C ARG A 94 1.44 -18.18 3.15
N PRO A 95 0.39 -17.50 3.66
CA PRO A 95 -0.85 -17.35 2.91
C PRO A 95 -0.62 -16.46 1.68
N GLN A 96 -1.49 -16.56 0.68
CA GLN A 96 -1.60 -15.53 -0.35
C GLN A 96 -2.58 -14.44 0.12
N LEU A 97 -2.28 -13.18 -0.19
CA LEU A 97 -3.12 -12.04 0.15
C LEU A 97 -3.54 -11.30 -1.11
N SER A 98 -4.84 -11.05 -1.28
CA SER A 98 -5.33 -10.08 -2.27
C SER A 98 -5.43 -8.68 -1.68
N GLU A 99 -5.48 -7.65 -2.52
CA GLU A 99 -5.63 -6.25 -2.06
C GLU A 99 -6.89 -6.05 -1.22
N GLN A 100 -8.01 -6.69 -1.60
CA GLN A 100 -9.25 -6.60 -0.82
C GLN A 100 -9.10 -7.30 0.55
N GLN A 101 -8.40 -8.42 0.63
CA GLN A 101 -8.14 -9.07 1.92
C GLN A 101 -7.27 -8.17 2.82
N VAL A 102 -6.26 -7.49 2.25
CA VAL A 102 -5.45 -6.52 2.98
C VAL A 102 -6.31 -5.35 3.48
N ALA A 103 -7.19 -4.80 2.64
CA ALA A 103 -8.09 -3.71 3.01
C ALA A 103 -9.05 -4.11 4.15
N ASP A 104 -9.60 -5.32 4.10
CA ASP A 104 -10.48 -5.85 5.15
C ASP A 104 -9.72 -6.06 6.47
N ILE A 105 -8.52 -6.65 6.42
CA ILE A 105 -7.65 -6.79 7.60
C ILE A 105 -7.29 -5.41 8.16
N PHE A 106 -6.94 -4.44 7.32
CA PHE A 106 -6.67 -3.07 7.76
C PHE A 106 -7.87 -2.45 8.47
N ALA A 107 -9.09 -2.62 7.95
CA ALA A 107 -10.32 -2.18 8.61
C ALA A 107 -10.53 -2.86 9.97
N TYR A 108 -10.29 -4.17 10.07
CA TYR A 108 -10.36 -4.90 11.35
C TYR A 108 -9.38 -4.37 12.39
N LEU A 109 -8.17 -4.02 11.95
CA LEU A 109 -7.12 -3.42 12.77
C LEU A 109 -7.46 -1.99 13.22
N GLY A 110 -8.61 -1.43 12.85
CA GLY A 110 -9.02 -0.08 13.22
C GLY A 110 -8.55 0.98 12.22
N GLY A 111 -8.11 0.57 11.03
CA GLY A 111 -7.92 1.46 9.90
C GLY A 111 -9.26 2.01 9.43
N SER A 112 -9.31 3.32 9.20
CA SER A 112 -10.50 4.00 8.66
C SER A 112 -10.15 4.68 7.34
N SER A 113 -11.14 4.88 6.47
CA SER A 113 -11.01 5.71 5.26
C SER A 113 -10.69 7.18 5.58
N SER A 114 -10.94 7.63 6.83
CA SER A 114 -10.51 8.94 7.33
C SER A 114 -9.02 9.02 7.66
N GLY A 115 -8.33 7.88 7.80
CA GLY A 115 -6.87 7.78 7.94
C GLY A 115 -6.18 7.71 6.58
N ALA A 116 -6.58 8.58 5.64
CA ALA A 116 -6.00 8.63 4.31
C ALA A 116 -4.50 8.95 4.41
N ASP A 117 -3.71 8.28 3.58
CA ASP A 117 -2.30 8.59 3.44
C ASP A 117 -2.11 10.04 3.00
N LYS A 118 -1.08 10.69 3.55
CA LYS A 118 -0.65 11.99 3.04
C LYS A 118 -0.17 11.82 1.60
N PRO A 119 -0.44 12.78 0.70
CA PRO A 119 0.20 12.79 -0.61
C PRO A 119 1.73 12.72 -0.47
N GLY A 120 2.37 11.88 -1.27
CA GLY A 120 3.83 11.82 -1.36
C GLY A 120 4.39 12.76 -2.42
N ASP A 121 5.71 12.95 -2.38
CA ASP A 121 6.50 13.64 -3.39
C ASP A 121 7.14 12.62 -4.33
N ALA A 122 6.84 12.72 -5.63
CA ALA A 122 7.34 11.79 -6.64
C ALA A 122 8.85 11.91 -6.90
N THR A 123 9.42 13.12 -6.81
CA THR A 123 10.87 13.34 -6.97
C THR A 123 11.60 12.67 -5.81
N ARG A 124 11.14 12.94 -4.59
CA ARG A 124 11.70 12.29 -3.39
C ARG A 124 11.48 10.78 -3.43
N GLY A 125 10.34 10.34 -3.94
CA GLY A 125 10.02 8.93 -4.13
C GLY A 125 11.01 8.21 -5.03
N ARG A 126 11.42 8.84 -6.13
CA ARG A 126 12.46 8.30 -7.02
C ARG A 126 13.80 8.14 -6.31
N GLU A 127 14.23 9.17 -5.59
CA GLU A 127 15.49 9.12 -4.83
C GLU A 127 15.49 8.00 -3.80
N ILE A 128 14.37 7.82 -3.08
CA ILE A 128 14.20 6.73 -2.12
C ILE A 128 14.18 5.37 -2.85
N PHE A 129 13.50 5.26 -3.99
CA PHE A 129 13.43 4.02 -4.76
C PHE A 129 14.81 3.56 -5.25
N GLU A 130 15.67 4.50 -5.66
CA GLU A 130 17.07 4.24 -6.00
C GLU A 130 17.89 3.90 -4.75
N ALA A 131 17.80 4.72 -3.68
CA ALA A 131 18.58 4.55 -2.44
C ALA A 131 18.23 3.25 -1.68
N LYS A 132 16.98 2.78 -1.77
CA LYS A 132 16.50 1.51 -1.21
C LYS A 132 16.71 0.33 -2.17
N LEU A 133 17.53 0.52 -3.21
CA LEU A 133 17.95 -0.50 -4.17
C LEU A 133 16.82 -1.09 -5.02
N CYS A 134 15.61 -0.53 -4.99
CA CYS A 134 14.47 -1.03 -5.76
C CYS A 134 14.76 -0.91 -7.27
N ALA A 135 15.33 0.22 -7.69
CA ALA A 135 15.72 0.50 -9.07
C ALA A 135 16.73 -0.51 -9.63
N SER A 136 17.57 -1.12 -8.78
CA SER A 136 18.62 -2.07 -9.21
C SER A 136 18.08 -3.32 -9.92
N CYS A 137 16.78 -3.59 -9.76
CA CYS A 137 16.09 -4.69 -10.43
C CYS A 137 14.82 -4.21 -11.16
N HIS A 138 14.06 -3.27 -10.61
CA HIS A 138 12.74 -2.91 -11.14
C HIS A 138 12.77 -1.89 -12.29
N ASP A 139 13.93 -1.32 -12.61
CA ASP A 139 14.12 -0.48 -13.81
C ASP A 139 14.55 -1.29 -15.04
N ASP A 140 14.88 -2.58 -14.85
CA ASP A 140 15.26 -3.49 -15.93
C ASP A 140 14.22 -4.63 -16.04
N PRO A 141 13.43 -4.71 -17.13
CA PRO A 141 12.39 -5.72 -17.29
C PRO A 141 12.92 -7.16 -17.38
N TYR A 142 14.22 -7.35 -17.67
CA TYR A 142 14.84 -8.68 -17.63
C TYR A 142 15.15 -9.14 -16.20
N GLN A 143 15.28 -8.20 -15.27
CA GLN A 143 15.61 -8.47 -13.88
C GLN A 143 14.36 -8.62 -13.02
N ALA A 144 13.40 -7.71 -13.14
CA ALA A 144 12.14 -7.78 -12.42
C ALA A 144 11.01 -7.06 -13.18
N PRO A 145 9.73 -7.39 -12.91
CA PRO A 145 8.61 -6.63 -13.46
C PRO A 145 8.70 -5.16 -13.05
N ALA A 146 8.46 -4.28 -14.00
CA ALA A 146 8.38 -2.86 -13.72
C ALA A 146 7.19 -2.57 -12.80
N LEU A 147 7.42 -1.74 -11.77
CA LEU A 147 6.41 -1.42 -10.74
C LEU A 147 5.57 -0.19 -11.06
N HIS A 148 5.94 0.56 -12.09
CA HIS A 148 5.12 1.65 -12.58
C HIS A 148 3.83 1.08 -13.18
N SER A 149 2.71 1.72 -12.87
CA SER A 149 1.41 1.34 -13.43
C SER A 149 1.45 1.34 -14.96
N LYS A 150 1.00 0.24 -15.59
CA LYS A 150 0.57 0.26 -17.01
C LYS A 150 -0.94 0.40 -17.17
N THR A 151 -1.73 0.11 -16.13
CA THR A 151 -3.20 -0.01 -16.23
C THR A 151 -4.00 0.42 -14.97
N GLY A 152 -3.37 0.98 -13.93
CA GLY A 152 -4.07 1.44 -12.72
C GLY A 152 -3.14 1.86 -11.58
N ARG A 153 -3.60 2.73 -10.67
CA ARG A 153 -2.78 3.33 -9.61
C ARG A 153 -2.23 2.29 -8.62
N THR A 154 -0.92 2.32 -8.37
CA THR A 154 -0.26 1.55 -7.30
C THR A 154 -0.60 2.16 -5.94
N GLY A 155 -1.33 1.42 -5.09
CA GLY A 155 -1.68 1.84 -3.73
C GLY A 155 -0.95 1.06 -2.63
N ALA A 156 -1.06 1.50 -1.38
CA ALA A 156 -0.43 0.81 -0.24
C ALA A 156 -0.89 -0.65 -0.10
N PHE A 157 -2.18 -0.95 -0.36
CA PHE A 157 -2.68 -2.32 -0.31
C PHE A 157 -2.13 -3.20 -1.45
N SER A 158 -1.96 -2.65 -2.65
CA SER A 158 -1.27 -3.33 -3.76
C SER A 158 0.19 -3.63 -3.42
N LEU A 159 0.87 -2.69 -2.75
CA LEU A 159 2.25 -2.88 -2.29
C LEU A 159 2.34 -4.00 -1.24
N ILE A 160 1.45 -4.02 -0.26
CA ILE A 160 1.41 -5.08 0.76
C ILE A 160 1.12 -6.45 0.13
N SER A 161 0.10 -6.53 -0.72
CA SER A 161 -0.28 -7.75 -1.44
C SER A 161 0.87 -8.29 -2.29
N GLY A 162 1.45 -7.44 -3.14
CA GLY A 162 2.58 -7.80 -4.00
C GLY A 162 3.81 -8.22 -3.21
N LEU A 163 4.15 -7.47 -2.15
CA LEU A 163 5.23 -7.82 -1.24
C LEU A 163 5.00 -9.20 -0.61
N TRP A 164 3.82 -9.44 -0.05
CA TRP A 164 3.57 -10.65 0.71
C TRP A 164 3.68 -11.89 -0.18
N ASN A 165 3.14 -11.80 -1.40
CA ASN A 165 3.05 -12.91 -2.32
C ASN A 165 4.36 -13.16 -3.09
N HIS A 166 5.09 -12.10 -3.45
CA HIS A 166 6.32 -12.21 -4.27
C HIS A 166 7.62 -12.03 -3.47
N GLY A 167 7.55 -11.46 -2.27
CA GLY A 167 8.71 -10.98 -1.54
C GLY A 167 9.69 -12.06 -1.08
N GLY A 168 9.25 -13.32 -0.91
CA GLY A 168 10.16 -14.43 -0.64
C GLY A 168 11.16 -14.66 -1.79
N GLY A 169 10.71 -14.50 -3.04
CA GLY A 169 11.56 -14.56 -4.22
C GLY A 169 12.49 -13.36 -4.33
N MET A 170 11.98 -12.15 -4.00
CA MET A 170 12.81 -10.95 -3.91
C MET A 170 13.92 -11.12 -2.86
N LEU A 171 13.59 -11.57 -1.65
CA LEU A 171 14.56 -11.80 -0.58
C LEU A 171 15.67 -12.76 -1.03
N SER A 172 15.30 -13.87 -1.68
CA SER A 172 16.26 -14.85 -2.19
C SER A 172 17.25 -14.23 -3.19
N ARG A 173 16.75 -13.36 -4.09
CA ARG A 173 17.59 -12.63 -5.06
C ARG A 173 18.43 -11.53 -4.43
N MET A 174 17.94 -10.87 -3.39
CA MET A 174 18.71 -9.87 -2.64
C MET A 174 19.88 -10.54 -1.93
N VAL A 175 19.62 -11.65 -1.22
CA VAL A 175 20.65 -12.43 -0.52
C VAL A 175 21.70 -12.96 -1.50
N SER A 176 21.31 -13.48 -2.67
CA SER A 176 22.28 -13.97 -3.67
C SER A 176 23.18 -12.88 -4.26
N ARG A 177 22.78 -11.61 -4.14
CA ARG A 177 23.55 -10.42 -4.54
C ARG A 177 24.23 -9.72 -3.37
N ASN A 178 24.25 -10.33 -2.18
CA ASN A 178 24.80 -9.74 -0.95
C ASN A 178 24.13 -8.40 -0.57
N LEU A 179 22.84 -8.25 -0.88
CA LEU A 179 22.04 -7.08 -0.54
C LEU A 179 21.18 -7.35 0.69
N ALA A 180 21.14 -6.38 1.60
CA ALA A 180 20.26 -6.43 2.77
C ALA A 180 18.82 -6.02 2.40
N TRP A 181 17.82 -6.64 3.03
CA TRP A 181 16.44 -6.20 2.94
C TRP A 181 16.30 -4.79 3.53
N GLN A 182 15.69 -3.87 2.79
CA GLN A 182 15.58 -2.46 3.20
C GLN A 182 14.35 -2.23 4.07
N THR A 183 14.40 -1.25 4.98
CA THR A 183 13.23 -0.81 5.75
C THR A 183 12.59 0.41 5.11
N LEU A 184 11.27 0.55 5.26
CA LEU A 184 10.48 1.68 4.77
C LEU A 184 9.66 2.31 5.90
N SER A 185 9.79 3.63 6.04
CA SER A 185 8.89 4.43 6.87
C SER A 185 7.55 4.70 6.14
N PRO A 186 6.49 5.11 6.86
CA PRO A 186 5.22 5.46 6.23
C PRO A 186 5.36 6.61 5.22
N GLU A 187 6.22 7.59 5.50
CA GLU A 187 6.50 8.70 4.59
C GLU A 187 7.26 8.23 3.34
N GLU A 188 8.25 7.36 3.51
CA GLU A 188 8.98 6.76 2.39
C GLU A 188 8.03 5.97 1.48
N VAL A 189 7.10 5.22 2.05
CA VAL A 189 6.05 4.52 1.28
C VAL A 189 5.21 5.52 0.48
N ASN A 190 4.72 6.60 1.10
CA ASN A 190 3.93 7.60 0.38
C ASN A 190 4.69 8.21 -0.80
N ASN A 191 5.95 8.57 -0.60
CA ASN A 191 6.80 9.13 -1.65
C ASN A 191 7.05 8.11 -2.78
N ILE A 192 7.38 6.86 -2.44
CA ILE A 192 7.54 5.78 -3.44
C ILE A 192 6.24 5.58 -4.23
N LEU A 193 5.09 5.51 -3.56
CA LEU A 193 3.80 5.38 -4.23
C LEU A 193 3.51 6.58 -5.14
N ALA A 194 3.85 7.80 -4.72
CA ALA A 194 3.74 8.97 -5.57
C ALA A 194 4.62 8.84 -6.83
N TYR A 195 5.87 8.40 -6.68
CA TYR A 195 6.78 8.14 -7.79
C TYR A 195 6.25 7.07 -8.76
N LEU A 196 5.82 5.92 -8.26
CA LEU A 196 5.30 4.82 -9.10
C LEU A 196 4.02 5.19 -9.85
N ASN A 197 3.25 6.15 -9.33
CA ASN A 197 2.02 6.67 -9.94
C ASN A 197 2.24 7.90 -10.82
N ALA A 198 3.36 8.60 -10.69
CA ALA A 198 3.71 9.77 -11.49
C ALA A 198 4.24 9.37 -12.88
N GLY A 199 3.75 8.25 -13.44
CA GLY A 199 4.32 7.57 -14.60
C GLY A 199 4.79 8.53 -15.69
N LYS A 200 5.95 8.20 -16.28
CA LYS A 200 6.53 8.94 -17.41
C LYS A 200 5.51 9.20 -18.51
#